data_AF-A0A674CKB1-F1
#
_entry.id   AF-A0A674CKB1-F1
#
_cell.length_a   1.000
_cell.length_b   1.000
_cell.length_c   1.000
_cell.angle_alpha   90.00
_cell.angle_beta   90.00
_cell.angle_gamma   90.00
#
_symmetry.space_group_name_H-M   'P 1'
#
loop_
_entity.id
_entity.type
_entity.pdbx_description
1 polymer ?
#
loop_
_entity_poly.entity_id
_entity_poly.type
_entity_poly.pdbx_seq_one_letter_code
_entity_poly.pdbx_strand_id
1 'polypeptide(L)'
;MQNQTMQSQMMQTSDNDYTIQEDEWDRDLLLDPAWEKQQRKTFTAWCNSHLRKAGTGIENIEEDFRNGLKLMLLLEVISGERLPKPDRGKMRFHKIANVNKALEYITSKGVKLVSIGAEEIVDGNIKMTLGMIWTIILRFAIQDISVEETSAKEGLLLWCQRKTAPYRNVNVQNFHVNWKDGLALCALIHRHRPDLIDYAKLNKDDPLGNLNLAFEVAEKHLDIPKMLDAEDIINTPKPDERAIMTYVSCFYHAFAGAEQVERPFVLCVCVCVCVCVVCVWCGVCVCVCVCVCVCVCVCVCVCVCVCVCVCVCGFGLQSDYY
;
A
#
# COMPACT_ATOMS: atom_id res chain seq x y z
N MET A 1 -68.25 -36.34 -25.50
CA MET A 1 -67.87 -35.31 -26.49
C MET A 1 -67.39 -34.09 -25.73
N GLN A 2 -66.12 -34.11 -25.31
CA GLN A 2 -65.41 -33.01 -24.65
C GLN A 2 -64.11 -32.83 -25.43
N ASN A 3 -63.97 -31.74 -26.18
CA ASN A 3 -62.71 -31.08 -26.58
C ASN A 3 -62.82 -30.19 -27.84
N GLN A 4 -63.81 -29.29 -27.93
CA GLN A 4 -63.80 -28.27 -29.00
C GLN A 4 -64.34 -26.91 -28.54
N THR A 5 -63.98 -26.47 -27.33
CA THR A 5 -64.35 -25.13 -26.84
C THR A 5 -63.21 -24.48 -26.05
N MET A 6 -62.00 -24.53 -26.60
CA MET A 6 -60.80 -23.92 -25.99
C MET A 6 -59.82 -23.35 -27.03
N GLN A 7 -60.32 -22.82 -28.16
CA GLN A 7 -59.46 -22.21 -29.19
C GLN A 7 -59.88 -20.81 -29.64
N SER A 8 -60.76 -20.13 -28.90
CA SER A 8 -61.26 -18.80 -29.28
C SER A 8 -61.02 -17.70 -28.22
N GLN A 9 -59.95 -17.82 -27.43
CA GLN A 9 -59.54 -16.80 -26.44
C GLN A 9 -58.01 -16.52 -26.42
N MET A 10 -57.32 -16.64 -27.55
CA MET A 10 -55.89 -16.27 -27.65
C MET A 10 -55.62 -15.13 -28.64
N MET A 11 -56.52 -14.16 -28.71
CA MET A 11 -56.29 -12.94 -29.47
C MET A 11 -56.85 -11.77 -28.65
N GLN A 12 -56.02 -10.75 -28.42
CA GLN A 12 -56.25 -9.53 -27.63
C GLN A 12 -55.90 -9.64 -26.15
N THR A 13 -54.62 -9.44 -25.82
CA THR A 13 -54.11 -8.47 -24.81
C THR A 13 -52.65 -8.79 -24.50
N SER A 14 -51.71 -7.99 -25.01
CA SER A 14 -50.42 -7.61 -24.38
C SER A 14 -49.39 -7.01 -25.37
N ASP A 15 -49.82 -6.19 -26.33
CA ASP A 15 -48.90 -5.40 -27.18
C ASP A 15 -48.32 -4.16 -26.44
N ASN A 16 -48.09 -4.23 -25.13
CA ASN A 16 -47.65 -3.06 -24.34
C ASN A 16 -46.48 -3.35 -23.38
N ASP A 17 -45.82 -4.50 -23.50
CA ASP A 17 -44.67 -4.86 -22.63
C ASP A 17 -43.30 -4.62 -23.28
N TYR A 18 -43.26 -4.41 -24.61
CA TYR A 18 -42.00 -4.26 -25.35
C TYR A 18 -41.44 -2.83 -25.38
N THR A 19 -42.19 -1.83 -24.91
CA THR A 19 -41.73 -0.42 -24.94
C THR A 19 -41.19 0.07 -23.59
N ILE A 20 -41.22 -0.75 -22.54
CA ILE A 20 -40.78 -0.36 -21.19
C ILE A 20 -39.34 -0.83 -20.92
N GLN A 21 -38.86 -1.82 -21.67
CA GLN A 21 -37.54 -2.41 -21.45
C GLN A 21 -36.39 -1.60 -22.06
N GLU A 22 -36.65 -0.83 -23.13
CA GLU A 22 -35.64 0.05 -23.77
C GLU A 22 -35.17 1.23 -22.88
N ASP A 23 -36.00 1.69 -21.94
CA ASP A 23 -35.68 2.82 -21.06
C ASP A 23 -34.88 2.46 -19.79
N GLU A 24 -34.67 1.17 -19.50
CA GLU A 24 -33.85 0.73 -18.35
C GLU A 24 -32.38 0.54 -18.72
N TRP A 25 -32.08 0.13 -19.96
CA TRP A 25 -30.70 -0.09 -20.43
C TRP A 25 -29.96 1.23 -20.72
N ASP A 26 -30.69 2.27 -21.12
CA ASP A 26 -30.14 3.62 -21.30
C ASP A 26 -29.87 4.34 -19.98
N ARG A 27 -30.43 3.87 -18.87
CA ARG A 27 -30.21 4.45 -17.54
C ARG A 27 -28.88 4.01 -16.91
N ASP A 28 -28.37 2.84 -17.32
CA ASP A 28 -27.05 2.30 -16.92
C ASP A 28 -25.90 2.97 -17.71
N LEU A 29 -26.22 3.70 -18.78
CA LEU A 29 -25.29 4.56 -19.54
C LEU A 29 -25.11 5.96 -18.93
N LEU A 30 -26.00 6.39 -18.02
CA LEU A 30 -25.98 7.74 -17.44
C LEU A 30 -25.31 7.84 -16.07
N LEU A 31 -25.02 6.72 -15.41
CA LEU A 31 -24.33 6.68 -14.12
C LEU A 31 -23.03 5.90 -14.30
N ASP A 32 -21.89 6.57 -14.18
CA ASP A 32 -20.60 5.89 -14.00
C ASP A 32 -20.78 4.81 -12.93
N PRO A 33 -20.42 3.54 -13.19
CA PRO A 33 -20.51 2.51 -12.18
C PRO A 33 -19.78 2.96 -10.91
N ALA A 34 -20.34 2.73 -9.72
CA ALA A 34 -19.76 3.22 -8.47
C ALA A 34 -18.26 2.86 -8.29
N TRP A 35 -17.84 1.72 -8.82
CA TRP A 35 -16.44 1.28 -8.84
C TRP A 35 -15.55 2.17 -9.72
N GLU A 36 -16.06 2.65 -10.86
CA GLU A 36 -15.34 3.51 -11.80
C GLU A 36 -15.07 4.88 -11.17
N LYS A 37 -16.08 5.46 -10.49
CA LYS A 37 -15.94 6.70 -9.73
C LYS A 37 -14.86 6.57 -8.63
N GLN A 38 -14.87 5.48 -7.87
CA GLN A 38 -13.89 5.23 -6.82
C GLN A 38 -12.47 5.08 -7.38
N GLN A 39 -12.30 4.31 -8.46
CA GLN A 39 -11.00 4.14 -9.12
C GLN A 39 -10.51 5.46 -9.72
N ARG A 40 -11.36 6.23 -10.41
CA ARG A 40 -11.01 7.55 -10.97
C ARG A 40 -10.46 8.47 -9.91
N LYS A 41 -11.13 8.61 -8.77
CA LYS A 41 -10.67 9.46 -7.65
C LYS A 41 -9.34 8.98 -7.08
N THR A 42 -9.25 7.69 -6.78
CA THR A 42 -8.08 7.10 -6.13
C THR A 42 -6.85 7.15 -7.02
N PHE A 43 -6.97 6.70 -8.27
CA PHE A 43 -5.86 6.65 -9.22
C PHE A 43 -5.40 8.06 -9.61
N THR A 44 -6.31 9.02 -9.72
CA THR A 44 -5.96 10.43 -9.95
C THR A 44 -5.12 10.98 -8.81
N ALA A 45 -5.57 10.79 -7.57
CA ALA A 45 -4.83 11.23 -6.39
C ALA A 45 -3.47 10.51 -6.25
N TRP A 46 -3.41 9.21 -6.55
CA TRP A 46 -2.18 8.44 -6.57
C TRP A 46 -1.18 9.00 -7.61
N CYS A 47 -1.61 9.21 -8.85
CA CYS A 47 -0.78 9.82 -9.90
C CYS A 47 -0.26 11.20 -9.46
N ASN A 48 -1.12 12.04 -8.87
CA ASN A 48 -0.75 13.36 -8.38
C ASN A 48 0.25 13.32 -7.21
N SER A 49 0.18 12.30 -6.35
CA SER A 49 1.14 12.10 -5.26
C SER A 49 2.59 11.95 -5.76
N HIS A 50 2.76 11.44 -6.99
CA HIS A 50 4.03 11.31 -7.68
C HIS A 50 4.33 12.52 -8.57
N LEU A 51 3.38 12.95 -9.41
CA LEU A 51 3.57 14.05 -10.36
C LEU A 51 3.86 15.39 -9.67
N ARG A 52 3.36 15.62 -8.45
CA ARG A 52 3.68 16.82 -7.65
C ARG A 52 5.20 16.98 -7.43
N LYS A 53 5.96 15.88 -7.38
CA LYS A 53 7.44 15.89 -7.26
C LYS A 53 8.12 16.45 -8.51
N ALA A 54 7.47 16.36 -9.67
CA ALA A 54 7.90 16.94 -10.93
C ALA A 54 7.24 18.31 -11.22
N GLY A 55 6.50 18.87 -10.26
CA GLY A 55 5.84 20.18 -10.39
C GLY A 55 4.64 20.18 -11.34
N THR A 56 3.98 19.05 -11.54
CA THR A 56 2.78 18.94 -12.40
C THR A 56 1.71 18.05 -11.77
N GLY A 57 0.53 17.97 -12.39
CA GLY A 57 -0.59 17.16 -11.94
C GLY A 57 -1.60 16.89 -13.05
N ILE A 58 -2.57 16.06 -12.75
CA ILE A 58 -3.74 15.75 -13.58
C ILE A 58 -5.02 16.10 -12.81
N GLU A 59 -6.04 16.50 -13.54
CA GLU A 59 -7.38 16.76 -13.02
C GLU A 59 -8.35 15.68 -13.51
N ASN A 60 -8.27 15.34 -14.79
CA ASN A 60 -9.12 14.37 -15.43
C ASN A 60 -8.26 13.23 -16.01
N ILE A 61 -8.40 12.03 -15.45
CA ILE A 61 -7.53 10.89 -15.77
C ILE A 61 -7.74 10.39 -17.21
N GLU A 62 -8.96 10.47 -17.74
CA GLU A 62 -9.28 10.05 -19.12
C GLU A 62 -8.78 11.04 -20.18
N GLU A 63 -8.63 12.32 -19.85
CA GLU A 63 -8.17 13.35 -20.80
C GLU A 63 -6.67 13.63 -20.69
N ASP A 64 -6.13 13.72 -19.48
CA ASP A 64 -4.77 14.21 -19.24
C ASP A 64 -3.68 13.24 -19.70
N PHE A 65 -3.99 11.95 -19.78
CA PHE A 65 -3.06 10.93 -20.26
C PHE A 65 -3.09 10.70 -21.77
N ARG A 66 -4.08 11.24 -22.49
CA ARG A 66 -4.29 11.00 -23.94
C ARG A 66 -3.12 11.41 -24.82
N ASN A 67 -2.29 12.36 -24.39
CA ASN A 67 -1.13 12.80 -25.16
C ASN A 67 0.16 12.02 -24.86
N GLY A 68 0.14 11.13 -23.86
CA GLY A 68 1.26 10.31 -23.42
C GLY A 68 2.34 11.05 -22.62
N LEU A 69 2.38 12.38 -22.59
CA LEU A 69 3.45 13.16 -21.96
C LEU A 69 3.47 12.99 -20.45
N LYS A 70 2.30 13.18 -19.81
CA LYS A 70 2.17 13.02 -18.35
C LYS A 70 2.32 11.55 -17.93
N LEU A 71 1.93 10.61 -18.79
CA LEU A 71 2.10 9.17 -18.56
C LEU A 71 3.59 8.78 -18.55
N MET A 72 4.34 9.24 -19.56
CA MET A 72 5.79 9.01 -19.62
C MET A 72 6.49 9.65 -18.42
N LEU A 73 6.13 10.88 -18.06
CA LEU A 73 6.70 11.56 -16.89
C LEU A 73 6.39 10.81 -15.58
N LEU A 74 5.16 10.33 -15.41
CA LEU A 74 4.78 9.50 -14.27
C LEU A 74 5.69 8.27 -14.16
N LEU A 75 5.91 7.56 -15.28
CA LEU A 75 6.79 6.39 -15.33
C LEU A 75 8.23 6.74 -14.97
N GLU A 76 8.77 7.87 -15.44
CA GLU A 76 10.10 8.33 -15.05
C GLU A 76 10.19 8.62 -13.55
N VAL A 77 9.18 9.28 -12.97
CA VAL A 77 9.16 9.65 -11.55
C VAL A 77 9.07 8.43 -10.63
N ILE A 78 8.25 7.43 -10.97
CA ILE A 78 8.07 6.24 -10.12
C ILE A 78 9.23 5.24 -10.25
N SER A 79 9.85 5.17 -11.42
CA SER A 79 10.97 4.25 -11.67
C SER A 79 12.34 4.84 -11.35
N GLY A 80 12.48 6.16 -11.40
CA GLY A 80 13.77 6.85 -11.36
C GLY A 80 14.59 6.72 -12.65
N GLU A 81 14.03 6.12 -13.71
CA GLU A 81 14.70 5.90 -14.99
C GLU A 81 14.23 6.91 -16.05
N ARG A 82 15.09 7.17 -17.05
CA ARG A 82 14.75 8.05 -18.17
C ARG A 82 14.12 7.27 -19.32
N LEU A 83 12.99 7.76 -19.81
CA LEU A 83 12.31 7.21 -20.98
C LEU A 83 12.83 7.89 -22.26
N PRO A 84 12.56 7.31 -23.44
CA PRO A 84 12.86 7.94 -24.72
C PRO A 84 12.22 9.34 -24.83
N LYS A 85 12.84 10.24 -25.60
CA LYS A 85 12.32 11.62 -25.73
C LYS A 85 10.89 11.61 -26.29
N PRO A 86 9.95 12.35 -25.67
CA PRO A 86 8.59 12.44 -26.14
C PRO A 86 8.46 13.33 -27.38
N ASP A 87 7.53 12.97 -28.27
CA ASP A 87 7.13 13.76 -29.42
C ASP A 87 6.15 14.85 -28.99
N ARG A 88 6.48 16.11 -29.24
CA ARG A 88 5.68 17.27 -28.83
C ARG A 88 4.65 17.72 -29.87
N GLY A 89 4.51 16.98 -30.97
CA GLY A 89 3.57 17.31 -32.01
C GLY A 89 2.11 17.10 -31.56
N LYS A 90 1.20 17.90 -32.11
CA LYS A 90 -0.22 17.93 -31.67
C LYS A 90 -1.10 16.86 -32.34
N MET A 91 -0.65 16.31 -33.48
CA MET A 91 -1.39 15.32 -34.25
C MET A 91 -1.56 13.99 -33.51
N ARG A 92 -2.66 13.26 -33.77
CA ARG A 92 -3.03 12.01 -33.09
C ARG A 92 -1.90 10.97 -33.12
N PHE A 93 -1.21 10.79 -34.23
CA PHE A 93 -0.13 9.79 -34.31
C PHE A 93 1.07 10.10 -33.40
N HIS A 94 1.36 11.38 -33.10
CA HIS A 94 2.41 11.72 -32.12
C HIS A 94 1.99 11.31 -30.71
N LYS A 95 0.70 11.47 -30.37
CA LYS A 95 0.15 11.02 -29.10
C LYS A 95 0.25 9.50 -28.98
N ILE A 96 -0.11 8.76 -30.04
CA ILE A 96 0.02 7.30 -30.11
C ILE A 96 1.48 6.88 -29.93
N ALA A 97 2.41 7.53 -30.62
CA ALA A 97 3.84 7.25 -30.48
C ALA A 97 4.34 7.44 -29.03
N ASN A 98 3.89 8.49 -28.33
CA ASN A 98 4.23 8.70 -26.92
C ASN A 98 3.64 7.64 -26.01
N VAL A 99 2.37 7.28 -26.20
CA VAL A 99 1.74 6.22 -25.41
C VAL A 99 2.41 4.87 -25.68
N ASN A 100 2.76 4.55 -26.93
CA ASN A 100 3.51 3.33 -27.25
C ASN A 100 4.87 3.28 -26.53
N LYS A 101 5.65 4.38 -26.52
CA LYS A 101 6.90 4.45 -25.73
C LYS A 101 6.66 4.14 -24.25
N ALA A 102 5.55 4.60 -23.68
CA ALA A 102 5.18 4.31 -22.30
C ALA A 102 4.77 2.83 -22.10
N LEU A 103 3.95 2.27 -22.98
CA LEU A 103 3.50 0.86 -22.91
C LEU A 103 4.65 -0.12 -23.13
N GLU A 104 5.58 0.18 -24.04
CA GLU A 104 6.82 -0.58 -24.24
C GLU A 104 7.67 -0.58 -22.97
N TYR A 105 7.82 0.58 -22.32
CA TYR A 105 8.52 0.69 -21.05
C TYR A 105 7.86 -0.16 -19.96
N ILE A 106 6.54 -0.08 -19.80
CA ILE A 106 5.78 -0.90 -18.83
C ILE A 106 5.99 -2.40 -19.11
N THR A 107 5.96 -2.79 -20.38
CA THR A 107 6.19 -4.19 -20.80
C THR A 107 7.62 -4.64 -20.48
N SER A 108 8.62 -3.76 -20.66
CA SER A 108 10.02 -4.05 -20.31
C SER A 108 10.23 -4.32 -18.81
N LYS A 109 9.33 -3.83 -17.95
CA LYS A 109 9.33 -4.08 -16.50
C LYS A 109 8.63 -5.38 -16.09
N GLY A 110 8.24 -6.21 -17.05
CA GLY A 110 7.64 -7.53 -16.81
C GLY A 110 6.12 -7.53 -16.69
N VAL A 111 5.45 -6.43 -17.05
CA VAL A 111 3.99 -6.34 -17.05
C VAL A 111 3.43 -6.89 -18.35
N LYS A 112 2.43 -7.78 -18.27
CA LYS A 112 1.69 -8.27 -19.43
C LYS A 112 0.46 -7.40 -19.65
N LEU A 113 0.51 -6.55 -20.68
CA LEU A 113 -0.62 -5.72 -21.09
C LEU A 113 -1.58 -6.54 -21.97
N VAL A 114 -2.62 -7.10 -21.38
CA VAL A 114 -3.67 -7.81 -22.12
C VAL A 114 -4.77 -6.81 -22.45
N SER A 115 -5.08 -6.65 -23.74
CA SER A 115 -6.16 -5.80 -24.24
C SER A 115 -6.01 -4.28 -24.00
N ILE A 116 -4.80 -3.79 -23.72
CA ILE A 116 -4.51 -2.35 -23.61
C ILE A 116 -3.65 -1.92 -24.81
N GLY A 117 -4.26 -1.19 -25.74
CA GLY A 117 -3.60 -0.58 -26.90
C GLY A 117 -3.41 0.92 -26.74
N ALA A 118 -2.42 1.50 -27.41
CA ALA A 118 -2.16 2.94 -27.34
C ALA A 118 -3.29 3.78 -27.94
N GLU A 119 -3.96 3.26 -28.96
CA GLU A 119 -5.11 3.89 -29.62
C GLU A 119 -6.25 4.16 -28.63
N GLU A 120 -6.61 3.16 -27.82
CA GLU A 120 -7.68 3.27 -26.81
C GLU A 120 -7.41 4.35 -25.77
N ILE A 121 -6.14 4.49 -25.35
CA ILE A 121 -5.74 5.51 -24.38
C ILE A 121 -5.78 6.91 -25.02
N VAL A 122 -5.33 7.05 -26.27
CA VAL A 122 -5.37 8.34 -26.99
C VAL A 122 -6.80 8.75 -27.31
N ASP A 123 -7.68 7.79 -27.58
CA ASP A 123 -9.08 8.03 -27.90
C ASP A 123 -9.94 8.29 -26.64
N GLY A 124 -9.40 8.04 -25.44
CA GLY A 124 -10.03 8.41 -24.17
C GLY A 124 -10.91 7.31 -23.57
N ASN A 125 -10.62 6.05 -23.86
CA ASN A 125 -11.34 4.93 -23.26
C ASN A 125 -11.02 4.83 -21.76
N ILE A 126 -11.97 5.23 -20.91
CA ILE A 126 -11.81 5.29 -19.45
C ILE A 126 -11.46 3.93 -18.85
N LYS A 127 -12.12 2.84 -19.28
CA LYS A 127 -11.88 1.50 -18.75
C LYS A 127 -10.46 1.02 -19.06
N MET A 128 -9.98 1.27 -20.27
CA MET A 128 -8.60 0.93 -20.65
C MET A 128 -7.58 1.82 -19.92
N THR A 129 -7.89 3.09 -19.72
CA THR A 129 -7.04 4.03 -18.98
C THR A 129 -6.91 3.64 -17.52
N LEU A 130 -8.01 3.36 -16.83
CA LEU A 130 -8.01 2.87 -15.45
C LEU A 130 -7.31 1.50 -15.35
N GLY A 131 -7.55 0.61 -16.32
CA GLY A 131 -6.86 -0.67 -16.41
C GLY A 131 -5.33 -0.53 -16.52
N MET A 132 -4.86 0.38 -17.38
CA MET A 132 -3.44 0.70 -17.54
C MET A 132 -2.84 1.31 -16.26
N ILE A 133 -3.49 2.29 -15.64
CA ILE A 133 -2.98 2.89 -14.41
C ILE A 133 -2.95 1.86 -13.28
N TRP A 134 -3.93 0.96 -13.21
CA TRP A 134 -3.90 -0.16 -12.27
C TRP A 134 -2.70 -1.09 -12.48
N THR A 135 -2.35 -1.46 -13.72
CA THR A 135 -1.18 -2.32 -13.95
C THR A 135 0.13 -1.64 -13.53
N ILE A 136 0.22 -0.32 -13.70
CA ILE A 136 1.34 0.50 -13.22
C ILE A 136 1.39 0.48 -11.69
N ILE A 137 0.28 0.78 -11.01
CA ILE A 137 0.21 0.75 -9.53
C ILE A 137 0.61 -0.63 -9.01
N LEU A 138 0.01 -1.69 -9.58
CA LEU A 138 0.29 -3.06 -9.20
C LEU A 138 1.79 -3.35 -9.34
N ARG A 139 2.42 -2.99 -10.47
CA ARG A 139 3.83 -3.28 -10.71
C ARG A 139 4.79 -2.50 -9.81
N PHE A 140 4.59 -1.19 -9.67
CA PHE A 140 5.58 -0.30 -9.05
C PHE A 140 5.32 -0.06 -7.56
N ALA A 141 4.09 -0.20 -7.09
CA ALA A 141 3.76 0.01 -5.68
C ALA A 141 3.50 -1.30 -4.91
N ILE A 142 2.99 -2.35 -5.56
CA ILE A 142 2.54 -3.55 -4.83
C ILE A 142 3.43 -4.76 -5.10
N GLN A 143 3.86 -5.00 -6.34
CA GLN A 143 4.49 -6.26 -6.75
C GLN A 143 5.76 -6.61 -5.96
N ASP A 144 6.56 -5.59 -5.61
CA ASP A 144 7.83 -5.77 -4.91
C ASP A 144 7.66 -5.87 -3.37
N ILE A 145 6.44 -5.75 -2.86
CA ILE A 145 6.13 -5.99 -1.43
C ILE A 145 6.32 -7.47 -1.14
N SER A 146 7.17 -7.79 -0.16
CA SER A 146 7.40 -9.15 0.30
C SER A 146 7.43 -9.19 1.83
N VAL A 147 6.62 -10.05 2.43
CA VAL A 147 6.52 -10.26 3.87
C VAL A 147 6.43 -11.76 4.13
N GLU A 148 7.35 -12.30 4.94
CA GLU A 148 7.38 -13.72 5.32
C GLU A 148 7.17 -14.67 4.13
N GLU A 149 7.94 -14.48 3.05
CA GLU A 149 7.89 -15.28 1.80
C GLU A 149 6.62 -15.11 0.94
N THR A 150 5.62 -14.37 1.40
CA THR A 150 4.46 -13.97 0.58
C THR A 150 4.70 -12.64 -0.12
N SER A 151 4.37 -12.57 -1.41
CA SER A 151 4.66 -11.41 -2.27
C SER A 151 3.40 -10.68 -2.76
N ALA A 152 3.60 -9.45 -3.23
CA ALA A 152 2.60 -8.60 -3.87
C ALA A 152 1.35 -8.38 -3.00
N LYS A 153 0.17 -8.74 -3.53
CA LYS A 153 -1.13 -8.60 -2.85
C LYS A 153 -1.19 -9.39 -1.55
N GLU A 154 -0.72 -10.63 -1.56
CA GLU A 154 -0.77 -11.52 -0.40
C GLU A 154 0.18 -11.04 0.69
N GLY A 155 1.38 -10.60 0.30
CA GLY A 155 2.33 -9.96 1.22
C GLY A 155 1.77 -8.70 1.88
N LEU A 156 1.10 -7.83 1.10
CA LEU A 156 0.43 -6.64 1.64
C LEU A 156 -0.70 -7.00 2.60
N LEU A 157 -1.50 -8.02 2.28
CA LEU A 157 -2.59 -8.49 3.15
C LEU A 157 -2.05 -9.06 4.46
N LEU A 158 -1.01 -9.90 4.37
CA LEU A 158 -0.35 -10.49 5.53
C LEU A 158 0.24 -9.39 6.42
N TRP A 159 0.88 -8.37 5.83
CA TRP A 159 1.37 -7.21 6.59
C TRP A 159 0.24 -6.53 7.36
N CYS A 160 -0.89 -6.25 6.69
CA CYS A 160 -2.04 -5.64 7.36
C CYS A 160 -2.50 -6.48 8.54
N GLN A 161 -2.69 -7.79 8.33
CA GLN A 161 -3.11 -8.74 9.36
C GLN A 161 -2.15 -8.76 10.55
N ARG A 162 -0.83 -8.83 10.30
CA ARG A 162 0.21 -8.83 11.36
C ARG A 162 0.16 -7.55 12.18
N LYS A 163 0.00 -6.40 11.53
CA LYS A 163 -0.03 -5.09 12.20
C LYS A 163 -1.32 -4.86 12.98
N THR A 164 -2.45 -5.39 12.49
CA THR A 164 -3.75 -5.23 13.15
C THR A 164 -4.10 -6.38 14.12
N ALA A 165 -3.31 -7.45 14.19
CA ALA A 165 -3.57 -8.59 15.07
C ALA A 165 -3.84 -8.25 16.56
N PRO A 166 -3.18 -7.23 17.17
CA PRO A 166 -3.48 -6.85 18.55
C PRO A 166 -4.87 -6.21 18.75
N TYR A 167 -5.54 -5.77 17.69
CA TYR A 167 -6.80 -5.02 17.75
C TYR A 167 -7.98 -5.96 17.57
N ARG A 168 -8.63 -6.35 18.68
CA ARG A 168 -9.72 -7.33 18.69
C ARG A 168 -10.93 -6.95 17.83
N ASN A 169 -11.14 -5.65 17.61
CA ASN A 169 -12.25 -5.13 16.82
C ASN A 169 -11.96 -5.12 15.31
N VAL A 170 -10.75 -5.48 14.86
CA VAL A 170 -10.32 -5.47 13.47
C VAL A 170 -9.97 -6.88 13.00
N ASN A 171 -10.50 -7.26 11.84
CA ASN A 171 -10.15 -8.52 11.18
C ASN A 171 -10.05 -8.29 9.67
N VAL A 172 -8.83 -8.16 9.17
CA VAL A 172 -8.55 -7.88 7.75
C VAL A 172 -8.42 -9.19 6.99
N GLN A 173 -9.37 -9.52 6.11
CA GLN A 173 -9.33 -10.72 5.28
C GLN A 173 -9.37 -10.42 3.77
N ASN A 174 -9.73 -9.19 3.42
CA ASN A 174 -9.83 -8.72 2.04
C ASN A 174 -9.49 -7.23 1.96
N PHE A 175 -9.40 -6.68 0.76
CA PHE A 175 -9.24 -5.25 0.49
C PHE A 175 -10.55 -4.58 0.07
N HIS A 176 -11.70 -5.01 0.60
CA HIS A 176 -12.99 -4.37 0.32
C HIS A 176 -13.80 -4.08 1.58
N VAL A 177 -14.52 -5.07 2.10
CA VAL A 177 -15.56 -4.89 3.13
C VAL A 177 -14.93 -4.71 4.51
N ASN A 178 -13.78 -5.33 4.79
CA ASN A 178 -13.10 -5.21 6.09
C ASN A 178 -12.48 -3.83 6.36
N TRP A 179 -12.48 -2.93 5.38
CA TRP A 179 -11.94 -1.58 5.51
C TRP A 179 -13.06 -0.52 5.65
N LYS A 180 -14.31 -0.95 5.51
CA LYS A 180 -15.48 -0.08 5.41
C LYS A 180 -15.84 0.63 6.72
N ASP A 181 -15.45 0.06 7.86
CA ASP A 181 -15.67 0.64 9.20
C ASP A 181 -14.58 1.66 9.62
N GLY A 182 -13.52 1.81 8.82
CA GLY A 182 -12.40 2.72 9.07
C GLY A 182 -11.44 2.29 10.19
N LEU A 183 -11.80 1.28 10.99
CA LEU A 183 -11.00 0.85 12.13
C LEU A 183 -9.68 0.20 11.70
N ALA A 184 -9.68 -0.55 10.58
CA ALA A 184 -8.45 -1.13 10.04
C ALA A 184 -7.40 -0.06 9.68
N LEU A 185 -7.81 1.05 9.06
CA LEU A 185 -6.91 2.17 8.74
C LEU A 185 -6.41 2.85 10.01
N CYS A 186 -7.32 3.14 10.95
CA CYS A 186 -6.94 3.74 12.23
C CYS A 186 -5.98 2.85 13.03
N ALA A 187 -6.19 1.53 13.01
CA ALA A 187 -5.34 0.55 13.69
C ALA A 187 -3.93 0.49 13.08
N LEU A 188 -3.81 0.57 11.74
CA LEU A 188 -2.51 0.65 11.07
C LEU A 188 -1.73 1.89 11.47
N ILE A 189 -2.40 3.05 11.53
CA ILE A 189 -1.78 4.31 11.96
C ILE A 189 -1.37 4.20 13.43
N HIS A 190 -2.28 3.84 14.33
CA HIS A 190 -2.00 3.73 15.76
C HIS A 190 -0.90 2.69 16.07
N ARG A 191 -0.78 1.63 15.27
CA ARG A 191 0.25 0.60 15.47
C ARG A 191 1.67 1.14 15.26
N HIS A 192 1.86 2.07 14.32
CA HIS A 192 3.16 2.64 13.99
C HIS A 192 3.38 3.99 14.68
N ARG A 193 2.32 4.76 14.88
CA ARG A 193 2.31 6.12 15.44
C ARG A 193 1.14 6.27 16.41
N PRO A 194 1.24 5.71 17.63
CA PRO A 194 0.18 5.77 18.62
C PRO A 194 -0.08 7.20 19.12
N ASP A 195 0.87 8.11 18.92
CA ASP A 195 0.76 9.54 19.25
C ASP A 195 -0.30 10.29 18.41
N LEU A 196 -0.65 9.77 17.23
CA LEU A 196 -1.49 10.48 16.27
C LEU A 196 -3.00 10.17 16.40
N ILE A 197 -3.37 9.03 16.98
CA ILE A 197 -4.77 8.57 17.06
C ILE A 197 -5.05 7.99 18.45
N ASP A 198 -6.06 8.49 19.13
CA ASP A 198 -6.60 7.88 20.33
C ASP A 198 -7.57 6.74 19.97
N TYR A 199 -7.02 5.54 19.75
CA TYR A 199 -7.79 4.40 19.25
C TYR A 199 -8.89 3.94 20.22
N ALA A 200 -8.74 4.20 21.53
CA ALA A 200 -9.71 3.77 22.54
C ALA A 200 -11.07 4.48 22.41
N LYS A 201 -11.12 5.65 21.76
CA LYS A 201 -12.35 6.41 21.52
C LYS A 201 -13.10 5.97 20.26
N LEU A 202 -12.47 5.17 19.40
CA LEU A 202 -13.04 4.75 18.13
C LEU A 202 -14.00 3.56 18.31
N ASN A 203 -15.13 3.60 17.62
CA ASN A 203 -16.15 2.56 17.67
C ASN A 203 -16.64 2.22 16.25
N LYS A 204 -17.31 1.08 16.10
CA LYS A 204 -17.80 0.59 14.78
C LYS A 204 -19.03 1.34 14.28
N ASP A 205 -19.71 2.08 15.15
CA ASP A 205 -20.99 2.70 14.87
C ASP A 205 -20.82 4.04 14.10
N ASP A 206 -19.62 4.62 14.12
CA ASP A 206 -19.25 5.81 13.34
C ASP A 206 -18.16 5.53 12.28
N PRO A 207 -18.48 4.78 11.20
CA PRO A 207 -17.53 4.49 10.13
C PRO A 207 -17.09 5.75 9.39
N LEU A 208 -17.97 6.75 9.26
CA LEU A 208 -17.69 7.99 8.55
C LEU A 208 -16.63 8.82 9.28
N GLY A 209 -16.78 8.98 10.60
CA GLY A 209 -15.80 9.65 11.44
C GLY A 209 -14.45 8.93 11.46
N ASN A 210 -14.46 7.60 11.60
CA ASN A 210 -13.23 6.80 11.60
C ASN A 210 -12.43 6.94 10.30
N LEU A 211 -13.10 6.85 9.15
CA LEU A 211 -12.47 6.98 7.84
C LEU A 211 -11.88 8.37 7.63
N ASN A 212 -12.66 9.42 7.88
CA ASN A 212 -12.21 10.80 7.73
C ASN A 212 -11.05 11.14 8.67
N LEU A 213 -11.09 10.67 9.91
CA LEU A 213 -9.98 10.80 10.86
C LEU A 213 -8.70 10.16 10.31
N ALA A 214 -8.79 8.91 9.83
CA ALA A 214 -7.63 8.23 9.26
C ALA A 214 -7.06 8.97 8.04
N PHE A 215 -7.92 9.49 7.17
CA PHE A 215 -7.53 10.25 5.98
C PHE A 215 -6.87 11.59 6.34
N GLU A 216 -7.39 12.32 7.32
CA GLU A 216 -6.81 13.58 7.80
C GLU A 216 -5.45 13.40 8.47
N VAL A 217 -5.34 12.39 9.33
CA VAL A 217 -4.08 12.10 10.01
C VAL A 217 -3.01 11.66 9.01
N ALA A 218 -3.38 10.84 8.02
CA ALA A 218 -2.47 10.39 6.98
C ALA A 218 -1.95 11.55 6.11
N GLU A 219 -2.81 12.47 5.70
CA GLU A 219 -2.42 13.63 4.90
C GLU A 219 -1.52 14.59 5.68
N LYS A 220 -1.90 14.91 6.91
CA LYS A 220 -1.20 15.92 7.72
C LYS A 220 0.13 15.45 8.28
N HIS A 221 0.24 14.18 8.67
CA HIS A 221 1.39 13.67 9.41
C HIS A 221 2.23 12.62 8.67
N LEU A 222 1.67 11.97 7.64
CA LEU A 222 2.37 10.91 6.89
C LEU A 222 2.64 11.29 5.42
N ASP A 223 2.21 12.50 4.99
CA ASP A 223 2.28 12.96 3.59
C ASP A 223 1.63 11.97 2.59
N ILE A 224 0.58 11.28 3.04
CA ILE A 224 -0.25 10.40 2.20
C ILE A 224 -1.51 11.19 1.83
N PRO A 225 -1.70 11.60 0.56
CA PRO A 225 -2.84 12.41 0.17
C PRO A 225 -4.15 11.61 0.29
N LYS A 226 -5.26 12.31 0.50
CA LYS A 226 -6.59 11.69 0.56
C LYS A 226 -7.02 11.16 -0.80
N MET A 227 -6.92 9.84 -1.00
CA MET A 227 -7.28 9.18 -2.27
C MET A 227 -8.69 8.61 -2.29
N LEU A 228 -9.23 8.32 -1.10
CA LEU A 228 -10.53 7.68 -0.92
C LEU A 228 -11.57 8.69 -0.39
N ASP A 229 -12.83 8.40 -0.67
CA ASP A 229 -13.97 9.12 -0.12
C ASP A 229 -14.72 8.23 0.87
N ALA A 230 -14.96 8.74 2.08
CA ALA A 230 -15.60 7.96 3.13
C ALA A 230 -17.07 7.66 2.78
N GLU A 231 -17.78 8.60 2.16
CA GLU A 231 -19.18 8.41 1.77
C GLU A 231 -19.29 7.39 0.64
N ASP A 232 -18.42 7.46 -0.38
CA ASP A 232 -18.42 6.49 -1.48
C ASP A 232 -18.16 5.06 -0.96
N ILE A 233 -17.26 4.89 0.02
CA ILE A 233 -16.96 3.59 0.65
C ILE A 233 -18.17 3.05 1.42
N ILE A 234 -18.82 3.90 2.23
CA ILE A 234 -19.92 3.47 3.10
C ILE A 234 -21.17 3.14 2.28
N ASN A 235 -21.49 3.96 1.28
CA ASN A 235 -22.69 3.80 0.46
C ASN A 235 -22.58 2.64 -0.53
N THR A 236 -21.37 2.17 -0.81
CA THR A 236 -21.15 1.01 -1.70
C THR A 236 -21.20 -0.30 -0.89
N PRO A 237 -22.02 -1.30 -1.28
CA PRO A 237 -22.07 -2.59 -0.58
C PRO A 237 -20.71 -3.29 -0.52
N LYS A 238 -19.96 -3.24 -1.63
CA LYS A 238 -18.60 -3.75 -1.75
C LYS A 238 -17.69 -2.66 -2.34
N PRO A 239 -16.88 -1.97 -1.51
CA PRO A 239 -15.90 -1.01 -2.00
C PRO A 239 -14.94 -1.62 -3.03
N ASP A 240 -14.42 -0.79 -3.93
CA ASP A 240 -13.50 -1.24 -4.96
C ASP A 240 -12.16 -1.70 -4.38
N GLU A 241 -11.79 -2.93 -4.72
CA GLU A 241 -10.62 -3.58 -4.15
C GLU A 241 -9.30 -2.93 -4.60
N ARG A 242 -9.26 -2.42 -5.84
CA ARG A 242 -8.07 -1.79 -6.41
C ARG A 242 -7.83 -0.43 -5.78
N ALA A 243 -8.89 0.34 -5.56
CA ALA A 243 -8.84 1.62 -4.86
C ALA A 243 -8.29 1.45 -3.43
N ILE A 244 -8.83 0.52 -2.66
CA ILE A 244 -8.36 0.27 -1.29
C ILE A 244 -6.92 -0.24 -1.28
N MET A 245 -6.54 -1.21 -2.13
CA MET A 245 -5.15 -1.69 -2.22
C MET A 245 -4.18 -0.55 -2.53
N THR A 246 -4.54 0.34 -3.45
CA THR A 246 -3.71 1.50 -3.82
C THR A 246 -3.45 2.37 -2.60
N TYR A 247 -4.50 2.71 -1.86
CA TYR A 247 -4.37 3.55 -0.67
C TYR A 247 -3.60 2.86 0.47
N VAL A 248 -3.90 1.59 0.75
CA VAL A 248 -3.21 0.80 1.79
C VAL A 248 -1.73 0.59 1.45
N SER A 249 -1.38 0.42 0.18
CA SER A 249 0.02 0.33 -0.25
C SER A 249 0.82 1.60 0.08
N CYS A 250 0.18 2.78 0.08
CA CYS A 250 0.84 4.02 0.49
C CYS A 250 1.22 4.00 1.97
N PHE A 251 0.35 3.47 2.84
CA PHE A 251 0.69 3.26 4.26
C PHE A 251 1.82 2.26 4.43
N TYR A 252 1.82 1.17 3.66
CA TYR A 252 2.91 0.20 3.69
C TYR A 252 4.24 0.90 3.39
N HIS A 253 4.34 1.67 2.30
CA HIS A 253 5.59 2.36 1.94
C HIS A 253 5.99 3.44 2.96
N ALA A 254 5.03 4.19 3.49
CA ALA A 254 5.30 5.21 4.50
C ALA A 254 5.87 4.59 5.79
N PHE A 255 5.38 3.43 6.22
CA PHE A 255 5.82 2.78 7.46
C PHE A 255 6.97 1.79 7.27
N ALA A 256 7.06 1.09 6.14
CA ALA A 256 8.18 0.22 5.81
C ALA A 256 9.48 1.03 5.65
N GLY A 257 9.39 2.24 5.09
CA GLY A 257 10.52 3.17 5.04
C GLY A 257 11.04 3.56 6.44
N ALA A 258 10.15 3.71 7.42
CA ALA A 258 10.54 3.97 8.81
C ALA A 258 11.19 2.74 9.47
N GLU A 259 10.70 1.53 9.19
CA GLU A 259 11.29 0.29 9.72
C GLU A 259 12.71 0.00 9.17
N GLN A 260 13.04 0.44 7.95
CA GLN A 260 14.39 0.31 7.39
C GLN A 260 15.41 1.27 8.03
N VAL A 261 14.96 2.43 8.51
CA VAL A 261 15.82 3.40 9.24
C VAL A 261 16.00 2.98 10.71
N GLU A 262 15.03 2.28 11.30
CA GLU A 262 15.06 1.87 12.70
C GLU A 262 15.64 0.46 12.95
N ARG A 263 16.03 -0.28 11.91
CA ARG A 263 16.66 -1.60 12.07
C ARG A 263 17.89 -1.81 11.19
N PRO A 264 19.09 -1.35 11.59
CA PRO A 264 20.22 -2.25 11.45
C PRO A 264 19.94 -3.44 12.40
N PHE A 265 19.89 -4.65 11.85
CA PHE A 265 20.07 -5.86 12.65
C PHE A 265 21.45 -5.76 13.32
N VAL A 266 21.52 -5.13 14.50
CA VAL A 266 22.72 -5.14 15.32
C VAL A 266 22.76 -6.51 15.97
N LEU A 267 23.36 -7.47 15.29
CA LEU A 267 23.75 -8.73 15.91
C LEU A 267 24.96 -8.41 16.80
N CYS A 268 24.70 -7.99 18.04
CA CYS A 268 25.72 -7.85 19.06
C CYS A 268 26.20 -9.24 19.46
N VAL A 269 27.31 -9.70 18.89
CA VAL A 269 28.02 -10.86 19.40
C VAL A 269 28.97 -10.37 20.49
N CYS A 270 28.67 -10.70 21.74
CA CYS A 270 29.56 -10.43 22.87
C CYS A 270 30.61 -11.54 22.98
N VAL A 271 31.89 -11.21 22.76
CA VAL A 271 33.00 -12.12 23.03
C VAL A 271 33.66 -11.65 24.33
N CYS A 272 33.53 -12.45 25.38
CA CYS A 272 34.19 -12.22 26.66
C CYS A 272 35.59 -12.84 26.65
N VAL A 273 36.63 -12.03 26.87
CA VAL A 273 38.01 -12.50 27.06
C VAL A 273 38.39 -12.28 28.52
N CYS A 274 38.60 -13.38 29.24
CA CYS A 274 38.99 -13.35 30.64
C CYS A 274 40.53 -13.26 30.72
N VAL A 275 41.08 -12.19 31.31
CA VAL A 275 42.52 -12.13 31.60
C VAL A 275 42.72 -12.25 33.10
N CYS A 276 43.32 -13.36 33.52
CA CYS A 276 43.64 -13.64 34.92
C CYS A 276 45.02 -13.05 35.23
N VAL A 277 45.09 -12.00 36.07
CA VAL A 277 46.36 -11.52 36.61
C VAL A 277 46.61 -12.22 37.94
N VAL A 278 47.56 -13.17 37.95
CA VAL A 278 47.98 -13.84 39.19
C VAL A 278 48.94 -12.93 39.94
N CYS A 279 48.49 -12.35 41.06
CA CYS A 279 49.38 -11.71 42.04
C CYS A 279 49.97 -12.79 42.96
N VAL A 280 51.23 -13.18 42.72
CA VAL A 280 51.92 -14.30 43.42
C VAL A 280 52.25 -14.01 44.89
N TRP A 281 51.80 -12.89 45.48
CA TRP A 281 52.19 -12.54 46.86
C TRP A 281 51.11 -12.41 47.92
N CYS A 282 49.81 -12.52 47.59
CA CYS A 282 48.76 -12.28 48.59
C CYS A 282 47.64 -13.33 48.68
N GLY A 283 47.71 -14.47 47.98
CA GLY A 283 46.68 -15.53 48.10
C GLY A 283 45.25 -15.13 47.67
N VAL A 284 45.08 -13.97 47.01
CA VAL A 284 43.80 -13.48 46.49
C VAL A 284 43.89 -13.40 44.97
N CYS A 285 42.99 -14.13 44.29
CA CYS A 285 42.83 -14.09 42.84
C CYS A 285 41.91 -12.91 42.48
N VAL A 286 42.41 -11.87 41.83
CA VAL A 286 41.56 -10.81 41.26
C VAL A 286 41.38 -11.11 39.78
N CYS A 287 40.18 -11.53 39.39
CA CYS A 287 39.80 -11.71 38.00
C CYS A 287 39.18 -10.41 37.47
N VAL A 288 39.85 -9.76 36.52
CA VAL A 288 39.29 -8.61 35.80
C VAL A 288 38.71 -9.11 34.50
N CYS A 289 37.38 -9.06 34.37
CA CYS A 289 36.68 -9.43 33.15
C CYS A 289 36.57 -8.18 32.27
N VAL A 290 37.28 -8.14 31.14
CA VAL A 290 37.10 -7.08 30.14
C VAL A 290 36.18 -7.61 29.05
N CYS A 291 34.95 -7.08 29.02
CA CYS A 291 33.99 -7.39 27.98
C CYS A 291 34.23 -6.43 26.80
N VAL A 292 34.65 -6.94 25.64
CA VAL A 292 34.77 -6.13 24.42
C VAL A 292 33.57 -6.47 23.53
N CYS A 293 32.66 -5.50 23.39
CA CYS A 293 31.54 -5.60 22.47
C CYS A 293 32.03 -5.14 21.08
N VAL A 294 32.03 -6.02 20.08
CA VAL A 294 32.34 -5.62 18.69
C VAL A 294 31.04 -5.56 17.91
N CYS A 295 30.62 -4.34 17.57
CA CYS A 295 29.48 -4.09 16.68
C CYS A 295 30.00 -4.05 15.24
N VAL A 296 29.65 -5.02 14.39
CA VAL A 296 29.98 -4.97 12.96
C VAL A 296 28.85 -4.26 12.24
N CYS A 297 29.00 -2.96 12.04
CA CYS A 297 28.12 -2.17 11.18
C CYS A 297 28.65 -2.27 9.75
N VAL A 298 27.88 -2.79 8.79
CA VAL A 298 28.24 -2.73 7.35
C VAL A 298 27.94 -1.34 6.80
N CYS A 299 28.52 -0.32 7.42
CA CYS A 299 28.75 1.05 6.92
C CYS A 299 29.53 1.85 7.99
N VAL A 300 30.85 1.88 7.81
CA VAL A 300 31.86 2.82 8.36
C VAL A 300 31.52 3.55 9.67
N CYS A 301 31.43 2.81 10.78
CA CYS A 301 31.67 3.30 12.15
C CYS A 301 31.97 2.08 13.04
N VAL A 302 33.20 1.96 13.57
CA VAL A 302 33.51 0.99 14.64
C VAL A 302 33.42 1.75 15.96
N CYS A 303 32.34 1.53 16.71
CA CYS A 303 32.20 2.06 18.07
C CYS A 303 32.69 0.99 19.04
N VAL A 304 33.78 1.25 19.78
CA VAL A 304 34.25 0.36 20.85
C VAL A 304 33.77 0.92 22.18
N CYS A 305 32.78 0.28 22.79
CA CYS A 305 32.34 0.59 24.15
C CYS A 305 33.11 -0.34 25.12
N VAL A 306 33.97 0.21 25.98
CA VAL A 306 34.66 -0.58 27.00
C VAL A 306 33.87 -0.47 28.30
N CYS A 307 33.22 -1.55 28.70
CA CYS A 307 32.58 -1.67 30.01
C CYS A 307 33.54 -2.42 30.94
N VAL A 308 34.03 -1.78 32.00
CA VAL A 308 34.86 -2.44 33.01
C VAL A 308 33.97 -2.90 34.16
N CYS A 309 33.80 -4.22 34.29
CA CYS A 309 33.11 -4.83 35.43
C CYS A 309 34.17 -5.36 36.41
N VAL A 310 34.21 -4.81 37.62
CA VAL A 310 35.08 -5.33 38.69
C VAL A 310 34.27 -6.29 39.54
N CYS A 311 34.57 -7.59 39.44
CA CYS A 311 34.01 -8.61 40.32
C CYS A 311 35.02 -8.90 41.45
N VAL A 312 34.62 -8.69 42.70
CA VAL A 312 35.43 -9.08 43.87
C VAL A 312 34.91 -10.42 44.38
N CYS A 313 35.67 -11.49 44.18
CA CYS A 313 35.37 -12.79 44.75
C CYS A 313 36.04 -12.91 46.13
N GLY A 314 35.27 -12.90 47.21
CA GLY A 314 35.75 -13.25 48.54
C GLY A 314 35.84 -14.77 48.69
N PHE A 315 37.05 -15.32 48.78
CA PHE A 315 37.23 -16.69 49.23
C PHE A 315 37.09 -16.72 50.75
N GLY A 316 36.02 -17.35 51.24
CA GLY A 316 35.92 -17.75 52.64
C GLY A 316 36.96 -18.82 52.95
N LEU A 317 38.00 -18.44 53.69
CA LEU A 317 38.85 -19.41 54.36
C LEU A 317 38.07 -19.93 55.57
N GLN A 318 37.58 -21.15 55.43
CA GLN A 318 37.24 -21.99 56.56
C GLN A 318 38.52 -22.21 57.37
N SER A 319 38.53 -21.77 58.62
CA SER A 319 39.49 -22.22 59.61
C SER A 319 38.70 -22.57 60.85
N ASP A 320 38.57 -23.89 61.05
CA ASP A 320 38.42 -24.48 62.37
C ASP A 320 39.43 -23.83 63.32
N TYR A 321 39.03 -23.50 64.55
CA TYR A 321 39.74 -23.86 65.79
C TYR A 321 39.10 -23.19 67.02
N TYR A 322 38.72 -24.08 67.96
CA TYR A 322 38.36 -23.92 69.38
C TYR A 322 37.01 -23.32 69.78
#